data_AF-A0A6A2ZPM1-F1
#
_entry.id   AF-A0A6A2ZPM1-F1
#
_cell.length_a   1.000
_cell.length_b   1.000
_cell.length_c   1.000
_cell.angle_alpha   90.00
_cell.angle_beta   90.00
_cell.angle_gamma   90.00
#
_symmetry.space_group_name_H-M   'P 1'
#
loop_
_entity.id
_entity.type
_entity.pdbx_description
1 polymer ?
#
loop_
_entity_poly.entity_id
_entity_poly.type
_entity_poly.pdbx_seq_one_letter_code
_entity_poly.pdbx_strand_id
1 'polypeptide(L)'
;MCRYRVGDVLQVTGFYNQAPQFRFICRRNVVLSVDNDKTSEEDLHRSVTTAKKLLEPYNALLVEYTSYADTSSVPGHYVLFWEIQMVDSATSIDAKLLEECCVTVEEDLNYVYRQCRTREKTIGPLEIRVIEPGTFEALMDFFINQGGSINQYKTPRCIKSTSALKLLNSHVLASFSSPRDPRWNPLNGK
;
A
#
# COMPACT_ATOMS: atom_id res chain seq x y z
N MET A 1 -26.61 -14.79 -12.34
CA MET A 1 -26.33 -14.31 -10.97
C MET A 1 -27.65 -13.84 -10.33
N CYS A 2 -28.01 -14.32 -9.14
CA CYS A 2 -29.17 -13.83 -8.38
C CYS A 2 -28.69 -13.16 -7.08
N ARG A 3 -29.05 -11.89 -6.86
CA ARG A 3 -28.74 -11.07 -5.66
C ARG A 3 -27.24 -11.02 -5.27
N TYR A 4 -26.36 -10.96 -6.28
CA TYR A 4 -24.91 -10.82 -6.06
C TYR A 4 -24.55 -9.42 -5.55
N ARG A 5 -23.64 -9.34 -4.57
CA ARG A 5 -23.15 -8.06 -4.03
C ARG A 5 -21.92 -7.61 -4.81
N VAL A 6 -22.04 -6.53 -5.57
CA VAL A 6 -20.94 -5.98 -6.39
C VAL A 6 -19.82 -5.37 -5.52
N GLY A 7 -20.15 -4.87 -4.33
CA GLY A 7 -19.20 -4.25 -3.40
C GLY A 7 -19.02 -2.75 -3.57
N ASP A 8 -19.65 -2.15 -4.59
CA ASP A 8 -19.62 -0.70 -4.81
C ASP A 8 -20.59 0.01 -3.85
N VAL A 9 -20.15 1.15 -3.32
CA VAL A 9 -20.94 2.05 -2.46
C VAL A 9 -21.34 3.26 -3.29
N LEU A 10 -22.65 3.45 -3.42
CA LEU A 10 -23.25 4.51 -4.24
C LEU A 10 -24.10 5.43 -3.37
N GLN A 11 -23.98 6.74 -3.60
CA GLN A 11 -24.87 7.75 -3.03
C GLN A 11 -25.95 8.10 -4.04
N VAL A 12 -27.22 8.08 -3.66
CA VAL A 12 -28.28 8.63 -4.50
C VAL A 12 -28.14 10.16 -4.52
N THR A 13 -28.07 10.74 -5.70
CA THR A 13 -27.90 12.19 -5.90
C THR A 13 -29.09 12.86 -6.57
N GLY A 14 -29.97 12.08 -7.18
CA GLY A 14 -31.15 12.58 -7.88
C GLY A 14 -31.89 11.47 -8.59
N PHE A 15 -32.86 11.85 -9.40
CA PHE A 15 -33.63 10.95 -10.24
C PHE A 15 -33.81 11.56 -11.63
N TYR A 16 -33.63 10.74 -12.66
CA TYR A 16 -34.09 11.05 -14.01
C TYR A 16 -35.41 10.31 -14.24
N ASN A 17 -36.52 11.05 -14.21
CA ASN A 17 -37.86 10.48 -14.11
C ASN A 17 -37.97 9.58 -12.87
N GLN A 18 -38.12 8.27 -13.07
CA GLN A 18 -38.20 7.26 -12.01
C GLN A 18 -36.88 6.50 -11.79
N ALA A 19 -35.85 6.78 -12.59
CA ALA A 19 -34.56 6.10 -12.48
C ALA A 19 -33.62 6.86 -11.53
N PRO A 20 -33.10 6.23 -10.47
CA PRO A 20 -32.17 6.87 -9.55
C PRO A 20 -30.83 7.18 -10.23
N GLN A 21 -30.25 8.32 -9.89
CA GLN A 21 -28.91 8.73 -10.30
C GLN A 21 -27.95 8.59 -9.13
N PHE A 22 -26.79 7.99 -9.40
CA PHE A 22 -25.82 7.63 -8.38
C PHE A 22 -24.50 8.36 -8.55
N ARG A 23 -23.96 8.84 -7.43
CA ARG A 23 -22.55 9.21 -7.32
C ARG A 23 -21.79 8.03 -6.72
N PHE A 24 -20.73 7.61 -7.40
CA PHE A 24 -19.83 6.59 -6.89
C PHE A 24 -19.03 7.15 -5.70
N ILE A 25 -19.05 6.45 -4.57
CA ILE A 25 -18.25 6.81 -3.39
C ILE A 25 -16.94 6.00 -3.39
N CYS A 26 -17.05 4.68 -3.33
CA CYS A 26 -15.90 3.78 -3.28
C CYS A 26 -16.32 2.34 -3.56
N ARG A 27 -15.34 1.46 -3.77
CA ARG A 27 -15.53 0.02 -3.71
C ARG A 27 -15.05 -0.47 -2.34
N ARG A 28 -15.88 -1.26 -1.65
CA ARG A 28 -15.53 -1.82 -0.34
C ARG A 28 -14.27 -2.67 -0.47
N ASN A 29 -13.42 -2.60 0.54
CA ASN A 29 -12.20 -3.39 0.70
C ASN A 29 -11.11 -3.11 -0.35
N VAL A 30 -11.13 -1.97 -1.05
CA VAL A 30 -10.02 -1.55 -1.92
C VAL A 30 -9.23 -0.45 -1.21
N VAL A 31 -7.94 -0.70 -1.01
CA VAL A 31 -7.03 0.15 -0.24
C VAL A 31 -6.01 0.83 -1.15
N LEU A 32 -5.51 0.12 -2.16
CA LEU A 32 -4.64 0.66 -3.21
C LEU A 32 -5.19 0.29 -4.60
N SER A 33 -5.05 1.22 -5.54
CA SER A 33 -5.44 1.10 -6.94
C SER A 33 -4.74 2.21 -7.72
N VAL A 34 -4.02 1.87 -8.79
CA VAL A 34 -3.39 2.84 -9.71
C VAL A 34 -4.11 2.84 -11.05
N ASP A 35 -4.45 1.66 -11.57
CA ASP A 35 -5.18 1.43 -12.80
C ASP A 35 -6.34 0.44 -12.52
N ASN A 36 -6.44 -0.67 -13.27
CA ASN A 36 -7.48 -1.67 -13.08
C ASN A 36 -7.25 -2.59 -11.86
N ASP A 37 -6.07 -2.50 -11.25
CA ASP A 37 -5.69 -3.23 -10.06
C ASP A 37 -6.51 -2.78 -8.84
N LYS A 38 -6.88 -3.75 -8.01
CA LYS A 38 -7.63 -3.52 -6.77
C LYS A 38 -6.99 -4.34 -5.68
N THR A 39 -6.21 -3.68 -4.82
CA THR A 39 -5.52 -4.34 -3.71
C THR A 39 -6.28 -4.07 -2.43
N SER A 40 -6.65 -5.15 -1.73
CA SER A 40 -7.33 -5.08 -0.44
C SER A 40 -6.35 -4.92 0.71
N GLU A 41 -6.86 -4.55 1.89
CA GLU A 41 -6.04 -4.48 3.11
C GLU A 41 -5.44 -5.85 3.44
N GLU A 42 -6.22 -6.91 3.25
CA GLU A 42 -5.81 -8.28 3.52
C GLU A 42 -4.70 -8.74 2.57
N ASP A 43 -4.83 -8.43 1.27
CA ASP A 43 -3.81 -8.74 0.28
C ASP A 43 -2.50 -8.02 0.59
N LEU A 44 -2.58 -6.72 0.90
CA LEU A 44 -1.42 -5.91 1.27
C LEU A 44 -0.77 -6.41 2.57
N HIS A 45 -1.58 -6.74 3.57
CA HIS A 45 -1.06 -7.24 4.84
C HIS A 45 -0.37 -8.59 4.70
N ARG A 46 -0.94 -9.48 3.87
CA ARG A 46 -0.32 -10.76 3.54
C ARG A 46 1.01 -10.56 2.83
N SER A 47 1.07 -9.72 1.79
CA SER A 47 2.29 -9.49 1.02
C SER A 47 3.41 -8.86 1.86
N VAL A 48 3.08 -7.89 2.73
CA VAL A 48 4.04 -7.30 3.68
C VAL A 48 4.49 -8.33 4.72
N THR A 49 3.59 -9.19 5.20
CA THR A 49 3.93 -10.27 6.15
C THR A 49 4.87 -11.31 5.54
N THR A 50 4.77 -11.57 4.23
CA THR A 50 5.72 -12.42 3.53
C THR A 50 7.07 -11.72 3.40
N ALA A 51 7.09 -10.46 2.97
CA ALA A 51 8.33 -9.71 2.76
C ALA A 51 9.11 -9.43 4.05
N LYS A 52 8.44 -9.16 5.19
CA LYS A 52 9.12 -8.89 6.46
C LYS A 52 9.93 -10.09 6.99
N LYS A 53 9.61 -11.32 6.57
CA LYS A 53 10.39 -12.52 6.95
C LYS A 53 11.83 -12.46 6.45
N LEU A 54 12.08 -11.70 5.37
CA LEU A 54 13.43 -11.47 4.85
C LEU A 54 14.28 -10.61 5.78
N LEU A 55 13.66 -9.83 6.68
CA LEU A 55 14.34 -9.01 7.66
C LEU A 55 14.80 -9.80 8.90
N GLU A 56 14.13 -10.92 9.20
CA GLU A 56 14.38 -11.72 10.42
C GLU A 56 15.85 -12.16 10.57
N PRO A 57 16.57 -12.64 9.53
CA PRO A 57 17.97 -13.05 9.64
C PRO A 57 18.94 -11.90 9.94
N TYR A 58 18.52 -10.65 9.75
CA TYR A 58 19.34 -9.45 9.95
C TYR A 58 19.06 -8.77 11.30
N ASN A 59 18.29 -9.42 12.17
CA ASN A 59 17.83 -8.84 13.44
C ASN A 59 17.11 -7.50 13.24
N ALA A 60 16.36 -7.39 12.14
CA ALA A 60 15.57 -6.23 11.78
C ALA A 60 14.07 -6.53 11.93
N LEU A 61 13.34 -5.64 12.60
CA LEU A 61 11.91 -5.75 12.82
C LEU A 61 11.17 -4.63 12.09
N LEU A 62 10.19 -5.00 11.26
CA LEU A 62 9.20 -4.05 10.76
C LEU A 62 8.22 -3.72 11.90
N VAL A 63 8.38 -2.52 12.48
CA VAL A 63 7.56 -2.06 13.62
C VAL A 63 6.15 -1.74 13.14
N GLU A 64 6.05 -0.94 12.09
CA GLU A 64 4.77 -0.53 11.51
C GLU A 64 4.93 -0.16 10.03
N TYR A 65 3.83 -0.22 9.29
CA TYR A 65 3.81 0.22 7.90
C TYR A 65 2.48 0.86 7.49
N THR A 66 2.56 1.72 6.48
CA THR A 66 1.41 2.22 5.73
C THR A 66 1.73 2.27 4.24
N SER A 67 0.73 2.62 3.43
CA SER A 67 0.86 2.64 1.97
C SER A 67 0.19 3.85 1.33
N TYR A 68 0.53 4.08 0.07
CA TYR A 68 -0.04 5.14 -0.75
C TYR A 68 0.10 4.74 -2.23
N ALA A 69 -0.88 5.12 -3.05
CA ALA A 69 -0.82 4.95 -4.50
C ALA A 69 -0.30 6.25 -5.12
N ASP A 70 0.95 6.23 -5.58
CA ASP A 70 1.58 7.38 -6.20
C ASP A 70 1.18 7.53 -7.66
N THR A 71 0.41 8.57 -7.93
CA THR A 71 -0.04 8.95 -9.28
C THR A 71 0.68 10.18 -9.82
N SER A 72 1.72 10.65 -9.12
CA SER A 72 2.56 11.76 -9.60
C SER A 72 3.54 11.32 -10.69
N SER A 73 3.92 10.03 -10.71
CA SER A 73 4.72 9.40 -11.77
C SER A 73 3.85 8.81 -12.86
N VAL A 74 4.41 8.64 -14.06
CA VAL A 74 3.77 7.92 -15.17
C VAL A 74 4.71 6.80 -15.64
N PRO A 75 4.35 5.51 -15.46
CA PRO A 75 3.15 5.03 -14.78
C PRO A 75 3.15 5.33 -13.27
N GLY A 76 1.97 5.38 -12.66
CA GLY A 76 1.83 5.47 -11.20
C GLY A 76 2.29 4.16 -10.54
N HIS A 77 2.57 4.16 -9.24
CA HIS A 77 3.09 2.98 -8.54
C HIS A 77 2.67 2.95 -7.08
N TYR A 78 2.89 1.80 -6.42
CA TYR A 78 2.63 1.66 -5.00
C TYR A 78 3.84 2.09 -4.19
N VAL A 79 3.60 2.86 -3.13
CA VAL A 79 4.62 3.26 -2.15
C VAL A 79 4.24 2.69 -0.80
N LEU A 80 5.18 2.01 -0.15
CA LEU A 80 5.05 1.52 1.23
C LEU A 80 6.02 2.29 2.13
N PHE A 81 5.52 2.85 3.22
CA PHE A 81 6.36 3.44 4.26
C PHE A 81 6.61 2.41 5.35
N TRP A 82 7.87 2.08 5.60
CA TRP A 82 8.28 1.05 6.56
C TRP A 82 9.12 1.69 7.67
N GLU A 83 8.64 1.58 8.91
CA GLU A 83 9.44 1.91 10.09
C GLU A 83 10.12 0.63 10.58
N ILE A 84 11.45 0.59 10.44
CA ILE A 84 12.26 -0.60 10.74
C ILE A 84 13.12 -0.32 11.95
N GLN A 85 13.10 -1.23 12.92
CA GLN A 85 13.93 -1.19 14.11
C GLN A 85 14.98 -2.30 14.05
N MET A 86 16.24 -1.93 14.20
CA MET A 86 17.34 -2.88 14.36
C MET A 86 17.43 -3.31 15.83
N VAL A 87 17.43 -4.62 16.08
CA VAL A 87 17.60 -5.19 17.43
C VAL A 87 19.09 -5.19 17.83
N ASP A 88 19.99 -5.41 16.86
CA ASP A 88 21.43 -5.33 17.05
C ASP A 88 22.05 -4.30 16.09
N SER A 89 22.84 -3.37 16.62
CA SER A 89 23.48 -2.29 15.86
C SER A 89 24.71 -2.71 15.04
N ALA A 90 25.07 -4.00 15.05
CA ALA A 90 26.25 -4.52 14.33
C ALA A 90 25.94 -4.96 12.89
N THR A 91 24.68 -5.23 12.57
CA THR A 91 24.21 -5.63 11.23
C THR A 91 23.52 -4.47 10.56
N SER A 92 23.91 -4.13 9.33
CA SER A 92 23.20 -3.15 8.51
C SER A 92 22.31 -3.86 7.49
N ILE A 93 21.12 -3.33 7.24
CA ILE A 93 20.29 -3.77 6.12
C ILE A 93 20.93 -3.27 4.82
N ASP A 94 21.24 -4.20 3.91
CA ASP A 94 21.72 -3.85 2.57
C ASP A 94 20.55 -3.36 1.69
N ALA A 95 20.83 -2.45 0.76
CA ALA A 95 19.88 -1.95 -0.23
C ALA A 95 19.24 -3.11 -1.01
N LYS A 96 20.04 -4.13 -1.37
CA LYS A 96 19.57 -5.33 -2.07
C LYS A 96 18.52 -6.11 -1.30
N LEU A 97 18.59 -6.12 0.03
CA LEU A 97 17.58 -6.78 0.85
C LEU A 97 16.23 -6.08 0.73
N LEU A 98 16.23 -4.74 0.77
CA LEU A 98 15.01 -3.95 0.64
C LEU A 98 14.44 -3.97 -0.78
N GLU A 99 15.29 -4.04 -1.80
CA GLU A 99 14.88 -4.33 -3.18
C GLU A 99 14.21 -5.71 -3.29
N GLU A 100 14.75 -6.75 -2.65
CA GLU A 100 14.13 -8.08 -2.62
C GLU A 100 12.84 -8.10 -1.79
N CYS A 101 12.73 -7.29 -0.74
CA CYS A 101 11.46 -7.07 -0.05
C CYS A 101 10.42 -6.45 -1.00
N CYS A 102 10.79 -5.46 -1.82
CA CYS A 102 9.89 -4.87 -2.82
C CYS A 102 9.36 -5.95 -3.77
N VAL A 103 10.27 -6.74 -4.32
CA VAL A 103 9.95 -7.87 -5.21
C VAL A 103 9.02 -8.87 -4.54
N THR A 104 9.33 -9.24 -3.29
CA THR A 104 8.54 -10.23 -2.54
C THR A 104 7.12 -9.73 -2.29
N VAL A 105 6.94 -8.43 -2.02
CA VAL A 105 5.60 -7.84 -1.95
C VAL A 105 4.89 -7.99 -3.30
N GLU A 106 5.53 -7.59 -4.40
CA GLU A 106 4.90 -7.63 -5.73
C GLU A 106 4.50 -9.04 -6.19
N GLU A 107 5.29 -10.06 -5.84
CA GLU A 107 5.00 -11.47 -6.18
C GLU A 107 3.76 -12.00 -5.45
N ASP A 108 3.50 -11.52 -4.22
CA ASP A 108 2.36 -11.93 -3.38
C ASP A 108 1.08 -11.12 -3.64
N LEU A 109 1.18 -10.03 -4.40
CA LEU A 109 0.03 -9.25 -4.85
C LEU A 109 -0.80 -10.01 -5.91
N ASN A 110 -2.04 -9.56 -6.09
CA ASN A 110 -3.02 -10.27 -6.90
C ASN A 110 -2.61 -10.34 -8.39
N TYR A 111 -3.29 -11.24 -9.11
CA TYR A 111 -3.04 -11.49 -10.53
C TYR A 111 -3.12 -10.21 -11.38
N VAL A 112 -4.06 -9.31 -11.09
CA VAL A 112 -4.28 -8.08 -11.86
C VAL A 112 -3.13 -7.10 -11.66
N TYR A 113 -2.68 -6.87 -10.42
CA TYR A 113 -1.50 -6.05 -10.14
C TYR A 113 -0.28 -6.55 -10.93
N ARG A 114 -0.01 -7.86 -10.87
CA ARG A 114 1.11 -8.47 -11.59
C ARG A 114 0.95 -8.39 -13.11
N GLN A 115 -0.27 -8.49 -13.64
CA GLN A 115 -0.55 -8.24 -15.04
C GLN A 115 -0.21 -6.81 -15.45
N CYS A 116 -0.67 -5.83 -14.67
CA CYS A 116 -0.46 -4.42 -14.93
C CYS A 116 1.03 -4.04 -14.85
N ARG A 117 1.79 -4.66 -13.94
CA ARG A 117 3.26 -4.50 -13.83
C ARG A 117 4.04 -5.17 -14.95
N THR A 118 3.71 -6.41 -15.29
CA THR A 118 4.55 -7.24 -16.18
C THR A 118 4.17 -7.09 -17.65
N ARG A 119 2.87 -7.06 -17.96
CA ARG A 119 2.36 -7.06 -19.34
C ARG A 119 1.90 -5.68 -19.81
N GLU A 120 1.02 -5.03 -19.06
CA GLU A 120 0.36 -3.80 -19.52
C GLU A 120 1.23 -2.55 -19.32
N LYS A 121 2.20 -2.61 -18.39
CA LYS A 121 3.10 -1.51 -18.05
C LYS A 121 2.36 -0.25 -17.60
N THR A 122 1.19 -0.43 -17.01
CA THR A 122 0.34 0.66 -16.46
C THR A 122 0.65 0.97 -15.00
N ILE A 123 1.39 0.09 -14.30
CA ILE A 123 1.90 0.31 -12.95
C ILE A 123 3.42 0.26 -12.97
N GLY A 124 4.06 1.23 -12.30
CA GLY A 124 5.51 1.30 -12.09
C GLY A 124 5.99 0.41 -10.94
N PRO A 125 7.32 0.28 -10.74
CA PRO A 125 7.87 -0.56 -9.69
C PRO A 125 7.42 -0.14 -8.30
N LEU A 126 7.02 -1.12 -7.48
CA LEU A 126 6.71 -0.87 -6.08
C LEU A 126 7.93 -0.28 -5.37
N GLU A 127 7.68 0.73 -4.56
CA GLU A 127 8.68 1.45 -3.79
C GLU A 127 8.48 1.20 -2.29
N ILE A 128 9.54 0.84 -1.58
CA ILE A 128 9.60 0.88 -0.12
C ILE A 128 10.43 2.09 0.31
N ARG A 129 9.81 2.98 1.08
CA ARG A 129 10.46 4.12 1.74
C ARG A 129 10.67 3.78 3.20
N VAL A 130 11.93 3.68 3.61
CA VAL A 130 12.28 3.48 5.02
C VAL A 130 12.21 4.82 5.72
N ILE A 131 11.48 4.89 6.83
CA ILE A 131 11.28 6.11 7.62
C ILE A 131 12.00 6.02 8.97
N GLU A 132 12.23 7.18 9.58
CA GLU A 132 12.84 7.30 10.90
C GLU A 132 12.00 6.61 11.99
N PRO A 133 12.63 5.98 12.99
CA PRO A 133 11.92 5.50 14.19
C PRO A 133 11.16 6.63 14.90
N GLY A 134 9.91 6.37 15.29
CA GLY A 134 9.00 7.36 15.89
C GLY A 134 8.17 8.15 14.87
N THR A 135 8.34 7.93 13.57
CA THR A 135 7.53 8.61 12.54
C THR A 135 6.05 8.24 12.66
N PHE A 136 5.72 6.98 12.97
CA PHE A 136 4.32 6.59 13.18
C PHE A 136 3.71 7.19 14.46
N GLU A 137 4.51 7.50 15.48
CA GLU A 137 4.05 8.24 16.66
C GLU A 137 3.70 9.69 16.28
N ALA A 138 4.56 10.36 15.52
CA ALA A 138 4.28 11.70 15.00
C ALA A 138 3.04 11.71 14.07
N LEU A 139 2.84 10.66 13.27
CA LEU A 139 1.65 10.49 12.44
C LEU A 139 0.39 10.30 13.30
N MET A 140 0.48 9.55 14.40
CA MET A 140 -0.62 9.38 15.35
C MET A 140 -1.01 10.72 15.99
N ASP A 141 -0.03 11.48 16.49
CA ASP A 141 -0.26 12.80 17.07
C ASP A 141 -0.90 13.76 16.06
N PHE A 142 -0.47 13.69 14.80
CA PHE A 142 -1.08 14.46 13.71
C PHE A 142 -2.58 14.16 13.54
N PHE A 143 -2.99 12.88 13.58
CA PHE A 143 -4.41 12.53 13.47
C PHE A 143 -5.21 12.84 14.73
N ILE A 144 -4.61 12.72 15.92
CA ILE A 144 -5.25 13.10 17.19
C ILE A 144 -5.56 14.60 17.20
N ASN A 145 -4.59 15.43 16.77
CA ASN A 145 -4.78 16.88 16.67
C ASN A 145 -5.85 17.30 15.65
N GLN A 146 -6.23 16.43 14.71
CA GLN A 146 -7.35 16.65 13.79
C GLN A 146 -8.71 16.17 14.34
N GLY A 147 -8.79 15.84 15.64
CA GLY A 147 -10.00 15.37 16.30
C GLY A 147 -10.11 13.84 16.38
N GLY A 148 -9.01 13.11 16.11
CA GLY A 148 -8.94 11.67 16.33
C GLY A 148 -8.97 11.32 17.83
N SER A 149 -9.62 10.22 18.18
CA SER A 149 -9.59 9.69 19.55
C SER A 149 -8.35 8.82 19.75
N ILE A 150 -7.52 9.15 20.73
CA ILE A 150 -6.29 8.41 21.08
C ILE A 150 -6.57 6.93 21.36
N ASN A 151 -7.65 6.63 22.09
CA ASN A 151 -8.00 5.26 22.51
C ASN A 151 -8.54 4.39 21.36
N GLN A 152 -8.78 4.97 20.18
CA GLN A 152 -9.31 4.26 19.01
C GLN A 152 -8.36 4.30 17.83
N TYR A 153 -7.22 4.99 17.97
CA TYR A 153 -6.29 5.13 16.87
C TYR A 153 -5.72 3.78 16.46
N LYS A 154 -5.75 3.53 15.16
CA LYS A 154 -5.01 2.47 14.49
C LYS A 154 -4.32 3.11 13.29
N THR A 155 -3.06 2.74 13.07
CA THR A 155 -2.33 3.17 11.88
C THR A 155 -3.12 2.80 10.63
N PRO A 156 -3.56 3.78 9.82
CA PRO A 156 -4.28 3.48 8.59
C PRO A 156 -3.33 2.75 7.63
N ARG A 157 -3.81 1.67 7.00
CA ARG A 157 -3.00 0.90 6.05
C ARG A 157 -2.80 1.60 4.71
N CYS A 158 -3.56 2.66 4.42
CA CYS A 158 -3.33 3.54 3.29
C CYS A 158 -3.64 4.99 3.65
N ILE A 159 -2.71 5.88 3.30
CA ILE A 159 -2.82 7.32 3.52
C ILE A 159 -3.39 7.99 2.28
N LYS A 160 -4.47 8.75 2.47
CA LYS A 160 -5.06 9.62 1.43
C LYS A 160 -4.87 11.11 1.70
N SER A 161 -4.54 11.48 2.94
CA SER A 161 -4.37 12.87 3.35
C SER A 161 -3.03 13.40 2.84
N THR A 162 -3.06 14.45 2.02
CA THR A 162 -1.84 15.09 1.49
C THR A 162 -0.92 15.59 2.61
N SER A 163 -1.48 16.11 3.71
CA SER A 163 -0.69 16.59 4.84
C SER A 163 -0.01 15.45 5.61
N ALA A 164 -0.68 14.31 5.77
CA ALA A 164 -0.08 13.11 6.35
C ALA A 164 1.03 12.54 5.44
N LEU A 165 0.84 12.54 4.13
CA LEU A 165 1.88 12.14 3.17
C LEU A 165 3.10 13.07 3.24
N LYS A 166 2.90 14.38 3.40
CA LYS A 166 4.00 15.33 3.57
C LYS A 166 4.82 15.02 4.83
N LEU A 167 4.15 14.70 5.94
CA LEU A 167 4.80 14.31 7.19
C LEU A 167 5.60 13.01 7.01
N LEU A 168 5.03 11.99 6.37
CA LEU A 168 5.75 10.74 6.12
C LEU A 168 6.97 10.97 5.22
N ASN A 169 6.79 11.72 4.12
CA ASN A 169 7.87 12.01 3.18
C ASN A 169 9.02 12.83 3.79
N SER A 170 8.76 13.68 4.78
CA SER A 170 9.82 14.46 5.43
C SER A 170 10.71 13.62 6.37
N HIS A 171 10.28 12.42 6.76
CA HIS A 171 11.02 11.51 7.63
C HIS A 171 11.57 10.28 6.87
N VAL A 172 11.60 10.33 5.54
CA VAL A 172 12.16 9.24 4.72
C VAL A 172 13.67 9.29 4.80
N LEU A 173 14.27 8.19 5.25
CA LEU A 173 15.72 7.98 5.31
C LEU A 173 16.28 7.48 3.97
N ALA A 174 15.56 6.55 3.34
CA ALA A 174 15.98 5.93 2.09
C ALA A 174 14.77 5.37 1.32
N SER A 175 14.95 5.14 0.04
CA SER A 175 13.90 4.66 -0.86
C SER A 175 14.46 3.62 -1.81
N PHE A 176 13.72 2.52 -1.99
CA PHE A 176 14.12 1.36 -2.77
C PHE A 176 12.96 0.95 -3.67
N SER A 177 13.26 0.61 -4.91
CA SER A 177 12.24 0.19 -5.88
C SER A 177 12.51 -1.24 -6.31
N SER A 178 11.45 -1.97 -6.64
CA SER A 178 11.55 -3.32 -7.19
C SER A 178 12.43 -3.33 -8.47
N PRO A 179 13.57 -4.04 -8.49
CA PRO A 179 14.52 -4.03 -9.61
C PRO A 179 14.04 -4.86 -10.82
N ARG A 180 12.95 -5.61 -10.67
CA ARG A 180 12.41 -6.48 -11.72
C ARG A 180 10.89 -6.57 -11.64
N ASP A 181 10.26 -7.08 -12.70
CA ASP A 181 8.83 -7.35 -12.67
C ASP A 181 8.51 -8.64 -11.87
N PRO A 182 7.31 -8.72 -11.26
CA PRO A 182 6.84 -9.95 -10.65
C PRO A 182 6.49 -11.01 -11.70
N ARG A 183 6.48 -12.28 -11.29
CA ARG A 183 6.07 -13.38 -12.16
C ARG A 183 4.58 -13.30 -12.43
N TRP A 184 4.25 -13.28 -13.71
CA TRP A 184 2.87 -13.30 -14.18
C TRP A 184 2.72 -14.29 -15.32
N ASN A 185 1.77 -15.23 -15.18
CA ASN A 185 1.47 -16.24 -16.18
C ASN A 185 0.01 -16.10 -16.62
N PRO A 186 -0.27 -15.95 -17.92
CA PRO A 186 -1.64 -15.76 -18.42
C PRO A 186 -2.59 -16.93 -18.08
N LEU A 187 -2.05 -18.13 -17.81
CA LEU A 187 -2.81 -19.34 -17.51
C LEU A 187 -3.34 -19.41 -16.07
N ASN A 188 -2.80 -18.62 -15.14
CA ASN A 188 -3.14 -18.67 -13.71
C ASN A 188 -4.32 -17.77 -13.32
N GLY A 189 -4.96 -17.10 -14.28
CA GLY A 189 -6.06 -16.14 -14.07
C GLY A 189 -7.46 -16.71 -14.31
N LYS A 190 -7.62 -18.05 -14.35
CA LYS A 190 -8.91 -18.72 -14.54
C LYS A 190 -9.49 -19.24 -13.24
#